data_AF-A0A3N5EJX9-F1
#
_entry.id   AF-A0A3N5EJX9-F1
#
_cell.length_a   1.000
_cell.length_b   1.000
_cell.length_c   1.000
_cell.angle_alpha   90.00
_cell.angle_beta   90.00
_cell.angle_gamma   90.00
#
_symmetry.space_group_name_H-M   'P 1'
#
loop_
_entity.id
_entity.type
_entity.pdbx_description
1 polymer ?
#
loop_
_entity_poly.entity_id
_entity_poly.type
_entity_poly.pdbx_seq_one_letter_code
_entity_poly.pdbx_strand_id
1 'polypeptide(L)'
;MSFEARPAGNRRARLGRLETPHGSVDTPQFMPVGTQATVKAVTPRDLREAGTTILLGNTYHLSLRPGEERISRLGGLHRFMAWDGPILTDSGGYQVFSLGHLRTVDDDGVTFASHLDGSAIRLTPERAIEIQEALGSDIAMVLDHLVGSDASPAEASAAMERTHAWAVRSLESRQRPDQAVFGIIQGGIDRSLRQAST
;
A
#
# COMPACT_ATOMS: atom_id res chain seq x y z
N MET A 1 -15.79 4.84 -4.78
CA MET A 1 -15.60 3.46 -4.30
C MET A 1 -16.74 3.11 -3.34
N SER A 2 -17.26 1.89 -3.39
CA SER A 2 -18.25 1.37 -2.42
C SER A 2 -17.88 -0.05 -2.00
N PHE A 3 -18.27 -0.44 -0.79
CA PHE A 3 -18.08 -1.80 -0.29
C PHE A 3 -19.37 -2.30 0.35
N GLU A 4 -19.85 -3.44 -0.13
CA GLU A 4 -21.01 -4.13 0.42
C GLU A 4 -20.60 -5.53 0.88
N ALA A 5 -21.10 -5.97 2.03
CA ALA A 5 -20.78 -7.29 2.56
C ALA A 5 -22.00 -7.91 3.22
N ARG A 6 -22.19 -9.21 3.00
CA ARG A 6 -23.19 -10.04 3.68
C ARG A 6 -22.53 -11.10 4.55
N PRO A 7 -23.05 -11.35 5.77
CA PRO A 7 -22.53 -12.40 6.62
C PRO A 7 -22.78 -13.78 6.00
N ALA A 8 -21.79 -14.67 6.10
CA ALA A 8 -21.95 -16.08 5.77
C ALA A 8 -22.57 -16.82 6.97
N GLY A 9 -23.85 -16.56 7.25
CA GLY A 9 -24.56 -17.11 8.40
C GLY A 9 -24.03 -16.58 9.75
N ASN A 10 -24.06 -17.42 10.79
CA ASN A 10 -23.69 -17.06 12.18
C ASN A 10 -22.16 -17.02 12.44
N ARG A 11 -21.36 -16.68 11.42
CA ARG A 11 -19.89 -16.72 11.44
C ARG A 11 -19.30 -15.35 11.13
N ARG A 12 -18.04 -15.11 11.53
CA ARG A 12 -17.29 -13.87 11.23
C ARG A 12 -16.92 -13.71 9.74
N ALA A 13 -17.08 -14.76 8.94
CA ALA A 13 -16.78 -14.73 7.51
C ALA A 13 -17.82 -13.89 6.74
N ARG A 14 -17.33 -13.13 5.76
CA ARG A 14 -18.13 -12.18 4.97
C ARG A 14 -17.86 -12.43 3.49
N LEU A 15 -18.92 -12.49 2.72
CA LEU A 15 -18.87 -12.40 1.26
C LEU A 15 -19.21 -10.95 0.91
N GLY A 16 -18.31 -10.25 0.24
CA GLY A 16 -18.54 -8.85 -0.11
C GLY A 16 -18.05 -8.51 -1.49
N ARG A 17 -18.38 -7.31 -1.94
CA ARG A 17 -17.96 -6.75 -3.23
C ARG A 17 -17.48 -5.33 -3.03
N LEU A 18 -16.30 -5.03 -3.57
CA LEU A 18 -15.68 -3.71 -3.59
C LEU A 18 -15.75 -3.17 -5.03
N GLU A 19 -16.38 -2.02 -5.22
CA GLU A 19 -16.47 -1.34 -6.51
C GLU A 19 -15.38 -0.28 -6.63
N THR A 20 -14.45 -0.45 -7.59
CA THR A 20 -13.33 0.46 -7.85
C THR A 20 -13.45 1.11 -9.24
N PRO A 21 -12.70 2.19 -9.52
CA PRO A 21 -12.70 2.82 -10.85
C PRO A 21 -12.40 1.85 -12.01
N HIS A 22 -11.56 0.83 -11.79
CA HIS A 22 -11.15 -0.13 -12.82
C HIS A 22 -11.83 -1.50 -12.71
N GLY A 23 -12.91 -1.62 -11.93
CA GLY A 23 -13.72 -2.84 -11.86
C GLY A 23 -14.09 -3.26 -10.45
N SER A 24 -14.87 -4.35 -10.36
CA SER A 24 -15.33 -4.91 -9.09
C SER A 24 -14.42 -6.02 -8.58
N VAL A 25 -14.29 -6.11 -7.26
CA VAL A 25 -13.53 -7.14 -6.56
C VAL A 25 -14.43 -7.85 -5.58
N ASP A 26 -14.74 -9.12 -5.85
CA ASP A 26 -15.40 -9.99 -4.87
C ASP A 26 -14.42 -10.36 -3.75
N THR A 27 -14.89 -10.45 -2.51
CA THR A 27 -14.09 -10.73 -1.31
C THR A 27 -14.63 -11.96 -0.58
N PRO A 28 -13.77 -12.83 0.00
CA PRO A 28 -12.32 -12.67 0.17
C PRO A 28 -11.52 -12.86 -1.12
N GLN A 29 -10.41 -12.13 -1.24
CA GLN A 29 -9.57 -12.15 -2.44
C GLN A 29 -8.09 -12.26 -2.11
N PHE A 30 -7.37 -13.02 -2.91
CA PHE A 30 -5.91 -13.04 -2.94
C PHE A 30 -5.40 -12.07 -4.01
N MET A 31 -4.39 -11.26 -3.67
CA MET A 31 -3.79 -10.29 -4.60
C MET A 31 -2.40 -10.75 -5.01
N PRO A 32 -2.19 -11.21 -6.26
CA PRO A 32 -0.85 -11.42 -6.79
C PRO A 32 -0.01 -10.14 -6.75
N VAL A 33 1.26 -10.27 -6.37
CA VAL A 33 2.16 -9.13 -6.15
C VAL A 33 2.98 -8.84 -7.41
N GLY A 34 2.84 -7.62 -7.91
CA GLY A 34 3.66 -7.04 -8.97
C GLY A 34 4.72 -6.09 -8.42
N THR A 35 5.99 -6.49 -8.49
CA THR A 35 7.10 -5.71 -7.90
C THR A 35 7.57 -4.57 -8.80
N GLN A 36 7.71 -4.82 -10.11
CA GLN A 36 8.21 -3.82 -11.08
C GLN A 36 7.25 -3.74 -12.27
N ALA A 37 5.99 -3.40 -11.98
CA ALA A 37 4.90 -3.36 -12.95
C ALA A 37 4.69 -4.70 -13.67
N THR A 38 4.98 -5.81 -12.99
CA THR A 38 4.75 -7.17 -13.49
C THR A 38 4.66 -8.14 -12.33
N VAL A 39 3.72 -9.09 -12.41
CA VAL A 39 3.81 -10.34 -11.65
C VAL A 39 4.87 -11.19 -12.33
N LYS A 40 5.82 -11.73 -11.57
CA LYS A 40 6.99 -12.39 -12.16
C LYS A 40 6.59 -13.66 -12.93
N ALA A 41 7.11 -13.79 -14.15
CA ALA A 41 6.92 -14.94 -15.04
C ALA A 41 5.48 -15.23 -15.51
N VAL A 42 4.54 -14.29 -15.30
CA VAL A 42 3.13 -14.45 -15.65
C VAL A 42 2.65 -13.22 -16.42
N THR A 43 1.94 -13.40 -17.53
CA THR A 43 1.39 -12.28 -18.31
C THR A 43 0.05 -11.80 -17.72
N PRO A 44 -0.39 -10.56 -18.02
CA PRO A 44 -1.73 -10.09 -17.64
C PRO A 44 -2.86 -11.02 -18.11
N ARG A 45 -2.72 -11.65 -19.28
CA ARG A 45 -3.69 -12.64 -19.79
C ARG A 45 -3.79 -13.84 -18.86
N ASP A 46 -2.65 -14.42 -18.49
CA ASP A 46 -2.63 -15.62 -17.65
C ASP A 46 -3.21 -15.32 -16.25
N LEU A 47 -3.00 -14.11 -15.72
CA LEU A 47 -3.61 -13.66 -14.46
C LEU A 47 -5.14 -13.61 -14.54
N ARG A 48 -5.69 -13.10 -15.65
CA ARG A 48 -7.14 -13.08 -15.89
C ARG A 48 -7.71 -14.49 -16.04
N GLU A 49 -7.04 -15.34 -16.81
CA GLU A 49 -7.44 -16.74 -16.99
C GLU A 49 -7.44 -17.52 -15.67
N ALA A 50 -6.53 -17.17 -14.75
CA ALA A 50 -6.50 -17.70 -13.38
C ALA A 50 -7.56 -17.09 -12.44
N GLY A 51 -8.37 -16.14 -12.89
CA GLY A 51 -9.43 -15.51 -12.09
C GLY A 51 -8.94 -14.37 -11.17
N THR A 52 -7.77 -13.80 -11.42
CA THR A 52 -7.29 -12.63 -10.68
C THR A 52 -8.16 -11.42 -11.02
N THR A 53 -8.68 -10.74 -10.01
CA THR A 53 -9.51 -9.52 -10.16
C THR A 53 -8.84 -8.27 -9.60
N ILE A 54 -7.73 -8.39 -8.89
CA ILE A 54 -6.99 -7.26 -8.34
C ILE A 54 -5.52 -7.65 -8.11
N LEU A 55 -4.61 -6.68 -8.33
CA LEU A 55 -3.18 -6.84 -8.11
C LEU A 55 -2.68 -5.95 -6.98
N LEU A 56 -1.57 -6.34 -6.36
CA LEU A 56 -0.78 -5.47 -5.49
C LEU A 56 0.45 -4.96 -6.24
N GLY A 57 0.58 -3.64 -6.40
CA GLY A 57 1.76 -2.97 -6.93
C GLY A 57 2.69 -2.51 -5.82
N ASN A 58 4.00 -2.68 -6.02
CA ASN A 58 4.99 -2.22 -5.05
C ASN A 58 5.46 -0.79 -5.31
N THR A 59 5.05 0.15 -4.48
CA THR A 59 5.35 1.59 -4.66
C THR A 59 6.84 1.88 -4.55
N TYR A 60 7.54 1.24 -3.61
CA TYR A 60 8.98 1.45 -3.41
C TYR A 60 9.78 1.12 -4.68
N HIS A 61 9.53 -0.03 -5.30
CA HIS A 61 10.28 -0.41 -6.50
C HIS A 61 9.89 0.44 -7.72
N LEU A 62 8.60 0.76 -7.87
CA LEU A 62 8.08 1.53 -9.00
C LEU A 62 8.59 2.98 -8.99
N SER A 63 8.67 3.62 -7.82
CA SER A 63 9.15 5.00 -7.68
C SER A 63 10.64 5.13 -7.93
N LEU A 64 11.43 4.09 -7.64
CA LEU A 64 12.86 4.08 -7.93
C LEU A 64 13.14 3.78 -9.39
N ARG A 65 12.46 2.78 -9.95
CA ARG A 65 12.65 2.40 -11.35
C ARG A 65 11.40 1.69 -11.88
N PRO A 66 10.75 2.25 -12.91
CA PRO A 66 11.22 3.31 -13.81
C PRO A 66 10.99 4.76 -13.33
N GLY A 67 10.38 4.95 -12.15
CA GLY A 67 9.96 6.25 -11.64
C GLY A 67 8.49 6.53 -11.91
N GLU A 68 7.77 7.01 -10.89
CA GLU A 68 6.33 7.28 -10.96
C GLU A 68 5.98 8.37 -11.96
N GLU A 69 6.80 9.42 -12.09
CA GLU A 69 6.60 10.45 -13.13
C GLU A 69 6.62 9.85 -14.53
N ARG A 70 7.52 8.90 -14.78
CA ARG A 70 7.62 8.23 -16.08
C ARG A 70 6.39 7.37 -16.33
N ILE A 71 5.97 6.59 -15.33
CA ILE A 71 4.77 5.75 -15.42
C ILE A 71 3.54 6.62 -15.69
N SER A 72 3.39 7.72 -14.95
CA SER A 72 2.31 8.68 -15.11
C SER A 72 2.27 9.24 -16.55
N ARG A 73 3.41 9.71 -17.08
CA ARG A 73 3.53 10.22 -18.47
C ARG A 73 3.23 9.15 -19.54
N LEU A 74 3.46 7.88 -19.24
CA LEU A 74 3.13 6.76 -20.13
C LEU A 74 1.67 6.30 -20.01
N GLY A 75 0.85 7.01 -19.20
CA GLY A 75 -0.58 6.79 -19.05
C GLY A 75 -0.98 5.98 -17.82
N GLY A 76 -0.14 5.98 -16.78
CA GLY A 76 -0.41 5.31 -15.51
C GLY A 76 -0.01 3.84 -15.48
N LEU A 77 -0.03 3.26 -14.28
CA LEU A 77 0.46 1.92 -14.01
C LEU A 77 -0.33 0.86 -14.77
N HIS A 78 -1.66 0.96 -14.80
CA HIS A 78 -2.56 0.10 -15.56
C HIS A 78 -2.14 -0.06 -17.01
N ARG A 79 -1.98 1.07 -17.72
CA ARG A 79 -1.52 1.08 -19.12
C ARG A 79 -0.08 0.58 -19.25
N PHE A 80 0.79 1.00 -18.34
CA PHE A 80 2.21 0.63 -18.37
C PHE A 80 2.43 -0.88 -18.23
N MET A 81 1.63 -1.57 -17.42
CA MET A 81 1.71 -3.02 -17.22
C MET A 81 0.71 -3.84 -18.03
N ALA A 82 -0.10 -3.19 -18.88
CA ALA A 82 -1.20 -3.80 -19.63
C ALA A 82 -2.19 -4.58 -18.73
N TRP A 83 -2.49 -4.03 -17.55
CA TRP A 83 -3.53 -4.51 -16.64
C TRP A 83 -4.64 -3.47 -16.55
N ASP A 84 -5.84 -3.84 -16.94
CA ASP A 84 -7.04 -2.99 -16.98
C ASP A 84 -7.96 -3.19 -15.77
N GLY A 85 -7.59 -4.06 -14.84
CA GLY A 85 -8.34 -4.31 -13.61
C GLY A 85 -7.84 -3.47 -12.42
N PRO A 86 -8.49 -3.62 -11.25
CA PRO A 86 -8.11 -2.97 -10.01
C PRO A 86 -6.65 -3.20 -9.60
N ILE A 87 -6.01 -2.16 -9.06
CA ILE A 87 -4.67 -2.21 -8.46
C ILE A 87 -4.70 -1.57 -7.07
N LEU A 88 -4.18 -2.29 -6.07
CA LEU A 88 -3.79 -1.73 -4.79
C LEU A 88 -2.28 -1.47 -4.80
N THR A 89 -1.82 -0.32 -4.32
CA THR A 89 -0.40 -0.06 -4.09
C THR A 89 -0.07 -0.08 -2.61
N ASP A 90 1.04 -0.71 -2.22
CA ASP A 90 1.56 -0.54 -0.86
C ASP A 90 2.14 0.87 -0.66
N SER A 91 2.42 1.29 0.57
CA SER A 91 2.99 2.61 0.85
C SER A 91 4.52 2.66 0.66
N GLY A 92 5.16 1.51 0.49
CA GLY A 92 6.62 1.34 0.54
C GLY A 92 7.21 1.23 1.95
N GLY A 93 6.41 1.46 3.01
CA GLY A 93 6.88 1.46 4.41
C GLY A 93 7.54 0.14 4.83
N TYR A 94 7.00 -1.00 4.40
CA TYR A 94 7.56 -2.32 4.72
C TYR A 94 8.92 -2.57 4.06
N GLN A 95 9.11 -2.16 2.82
CA GLN A 95 10.39 -2.32 2.11
C GLN A 95 11.45 -1.42 2.71
N VAL A 96 11.07 -0.22 3.14
CA VAL A 96 11.96 0.64 3.91
C VAL A 96 12.28 0.00 5.27
N PHE A 97 11.30 -0.66 5.90
CA PHE A 97 11.53 -1.41 7.14
C PHE A 97 12.53 -2.57 6.94
N SER A 98 12.42 -3.33 5.85
CA SER A 98 13.31 -4.48 5.60
C SER A 98 14.77 -4.10 5.35
N LEU A 99 15.06 -2.82 5.08
CA LEU A 99 16.43 -2.28 4.99
C LEU A 99 17.15 -2.16 6.35
N GLY A 100 16.46 -2.41 7.47
CA GLY A 100 17.07 -2.46 8.81
C GLY A 100 17.75 -1.14 9.21
N HIS A 101 19.06 -1.21 9.51
CA HIS A 101 19.87 -0.07 9.97
C HIS A 101 20.16 0.98 8.88
N LEU A 102 19.78 0.73 7.63
CA LEU A 102 19.97 1.66 6.51
C LEU A 102 18.83 2.69 6.39
N ARG A 103 18.03 2.85 7.45
CA ARG A 103 16.94 3.83 7.52
C ARG A 103 17.02 4.67 8.78
N THR A 104 16.47 5.87 8.71
CA THR A 104 16.23 6.75 9.85
C THR A 104 14.76 7.17 9.82
N VAL A 105 14.06 6.90 10.92
CA VAL A 105 12.65 7.28 11.11
C VAL A 105 12.60 8.45 12.07
N ASP A 106 11.82 9.46 11.72
CA ASP A 106 11.50 10.61 12.56
C ASP A 106 9.99 10.90 12.46
N ASP A 107 9.49 12.00 13.01
CA ASP A 107 8.06 12.30 13.00
C ASP A 107 7.55 12.77 11.62
N ASP A 108 8.44 13.20 10.73
CA ASP A 108 8.09 13.68 9.40
C ASP A 108 8.00 12.57 8.35
N GLY A 109 8.63 11.42 8.59
CA GLY A 109 8.73 10.33 7.62
C GLY A 109 9.95 9.43 7.83
N VAL A 110 10.41 8.80 6.74
CA VAL A 110 11.56 7.89 6.75
C VAL A 110 12.57 8.28 5.67
N THR A 111 13.85 8.31 6.07
CA THR A 111 14.99 8.49 5.16
C THR A 111 15.74 7.18 5.02
N PHE A 112 16.11 6.78 3.80
CA PHE A 112 16.84 5.53 3.55
C PHE A 112 17.68 5.64 2.27
N ALA A 113 18.63 4.71 2.09
CA ALA A 113 19.44 4.64 0.87
C ALA A 113 18.77 3.77 -0.20
N SER A 114 18.82 4.22 -1.45
CA SER A 114 18.42 3.46 -2.63
C SER A 114 19.24 2.18 -2.77
N HIS A 115 18.57 1.04 -2.95
CA HIS A 115 19.26 -0.23 -3.26
C HIS A 115 19.84 -0.27 -4.68
N LEU A 116 19.53 0.72 -5.54
CA LEU A 116 20.02 0.78 -6.91
C LEU A 116 21.38 1.49 -7.02
N ASP A 117 21.55 2.60 -6.29
CA ASP A 117 22.70 3.49 -6.45
C ASP A 117 23.20 4.13 -5.13
N GLY A 118 22.56 3.82 -4.00
CA GLY A 118 22.93 4.36 -2.69
C GLY A 118 22.48 5.80 -2.43
N SER A 119 21.76 6.44 -3.36
CA SER A 119 21.23 7.79 -3.16
C SER A 119 20.28 7.86 -1.95
N ALA A 120 20.33 8.96 -1.20
CA ALA A 120 19.43 9.17 -0.07
C ALA A 120 18.03 9.54 -0.57
N ILE A 121 17.02 8.83 -0.08
CA ILE A 121 15.61 9.03 -0.42
C ILE A 121 14.85 9.37 0.84
N ARG A 122 13.96 10.36 0.73
CA ARG A 122 13.03 10.75 1.79
C ARG A 122 11.62 10.37 1.38
N LEU A 123 10.96 9.56 2.21
CA LEU A 123 9.57 9.16 2.05
C LEU A 123 8.76 9.69 3.23
N THR A 124 7.90 10.68 2.96
CA THR A 124 6.93 11.22 3.92
C THR A 124 5.52 10.66 3.60
N PRO A 125 4.54 10.80 4.51
CA PRO A 125 3.15 10.43 4.23
C PRO A 125 2.60 11.06 2.95
N GLU A 126 2.84 12.36 2.73
CA GLU A 126 2.38 13.09 1.56
C GLU A 126 3.04 12.55 0.28
N ARG A 127 4.36 12.32 0.34
CA ARG A 127 5.10 11.79 -0.80
C ARG A 127 4.65 10.37 -1.16
N ALA A 128 4.33 9.54 -0.17
CA ALA A 128 3.80 8.21 -0.43
C ALA A 128 2.44 8.26 -1.14
N ILE A 129 1.56 9.20 -0.79
CA ILE A 129 0.28 9.39 -1.48
C ILE A 129 0.50 9.96 -2.88
N GLU A 130 1.33 10.99 -3.04
CA GLU A 130 1.66 11.59 -4.34
C GLU A 130 2.18 10.53 -5.34
N ILE A 131 3.08 9.65 -4.91
CA ILE A 131 3.59 8.57 -5.75
C ILE A 131 2.46 7.63 -6.16
N GLN A 132 1.61 7.20 -5.23
CA GLN A 132 0.50 6.28 -5.52
C GLN A 132 -0.56 6.90 -6.43
N GLU A 133 -0.82 8.20 -6.32
CA GLU A 133 -1.69 8.96 -7.22
C GLU A 133 -1.08 9.06 -8.63
N ALA A 134 0.23 9.31 -8.73
CA ALA A 134 0.96 9.37 -9.99
C ALA A 134 1.03 8.01 -10.71
N LEU A 135 1.19 6.92 -9.95
CA LEU A 135 1.05 5.55 -10.45
C LEU A 135 -0.39 5.28 -10.90
N GLY A 136 -1.36 5.88 -10.22
CA GLY A 136 -2.77 5.84 -10.59
C GLY A 136 -3.49 4.57 -10.13
N SER A 137 -3.08 3.98 -9.00
CA SER A 137 -3.76 2.84 -8.40
C SER A 137 -5.20 3.16 -7.97
N ASP A 138 -6.02 2.13 -7.78
CA ASP A 138 -7.39 2.26 -7.30
C ASP A 138 -7.46 2.41 -5.77
N ILE A 139 -6.51 1.78 -5.08
CA ILE A 139 -6.39 1.77 -3.62
C ILE A 139 -4.94 2.08 -3.26
N ALA A 140 -4.75 3.14 -2.49
CA ALA A 140 -3.49 3.50 -1.88
C ALA A 140 -3.45 3.07 -0.40
N MET A 141 -2.28 2.72 0.10
CA MET A 141 -2.05 2.49 1.53
C MET A 141 -1.38 3.72 2.15
N VAL A 142 -1.77 4.07 3.37
CA VAL A 142 -1.04 5.11 4.14
C VAL A 142 0.37 4.64 4.49
N LEU A 143 1.31 5.58 4.63
CA LEU A 143 2.61 5.28 5.21
C LEU A 143 2.46 4.95 6.71
N ASP A 144 3.12 3.89 7.16
CA ASP A 144 3.08 3.43 8.55
C ASP A 144 4.49 3.24 9.12
N HIS A 145 4.57 3.29 10.45
CA HIS A 145 5.78 2.96 11.17
C HIS A 145 5.68 1.53 11.73
N LEU A 146 6.32 0.58 11.04
CA LEU A 146 6.36 -0.81 11.47
C LEU A 146 7.48 -1.05 12.50
N VAL A 147 7.15 -1.85 13.51
CA VAL A 147 8.11 -2.39 14.49
C VAL A 147 8.08 -3.92 14.48
N GLY A 148 9.18 -4.55 14.90
CA GLY A 148 9.30 -6.01 15.02
C GLY A 148 8.37 -6.60 16.08
N SER A 149 8.14 -7.91 16.01
CA SER A 149 7.32 -8.63 17.01
C SER A 149 7.96 -8.69 18.41
N ASP A 150 9.25 -8.41 18.49
CA ASP A 150 10.09 -8.34 19.67
C ASP A 150 10.16 -6.92 20.28
N ALA A 151 9.53 -5.93 19.65
CA ALA A 151 9.47 -4.57 20.16
C ALA A 151 8.81 -4.51 21.55
N SER A 152 9.35 -3.66 22.41
CA SER A 152 8.75 -3.37 23.71
C SER A 152 7.36 -2.72 23.55
N PRO A 153 6.49 -2.82 24.57
CA PRO A 153 5.18 -2.14 24.54
C PRO A 153 5.29 -0.63 24.28
N ALA A 154 6.34 0.02 24.81
CA ALA A 154 6.58 1.45 24.60
C ALA A 154 6.94 1.76 23.14
N GLU A 155 7.81 0.96 22.51
CA GLU A 155 8.17 1.11 21.09
C GLU A 155 6.97 0.86 20.18
N ALA A 156 6.16 -0.18 20.48
CA ALA A 156 4.95 -0.47 19.75
C ALA A 156 3.90 0.65 19.87
N SER A 157 3.73 1.24 21.07
CA SER A 157 2.84 2.39 21.27
C SER A 157 3.30 3.60 20.48
N ALA A 158 4.59 3.95 20.56
CA ALA A 158 5.14 5.10 19.83
C ALA A 158 5.01 4.93 18.31
N ALA A 159 5.22 3.71 17.79
CA ALA A 159 5.06 3.41 16.37
C ALA A 159 3.60 3.46 15.92
N MET A 160 2.66 3.02 16.77
CA MET A 160 1.23 3.15 16.53
C MET A 160 0.81 4.62 16.47
N GLU A 161 1.21 5.43 17.46
CA GLU A 161 0.89 6.86 17.51
C GLU A 161 1.44 7.61 16.28
N ARG A 162 2.69 7.33 15.90
CA ARG A 162 3.29 7.89 14.67
C ARG A 162 2.51 7.46 13.42
N THR A 163 2.09 6.20 13.34
CA THR A 163 1.27 5.71 12.23
C THR A 163 -0.06 6.43 12.12
N HIS A 164 -0.71 6.75 13.24
CA HIS A 164 -1.95 7.53 13.23
C HIS A 164 -1.71 8.96 12.76
N ALA A 165 -0.67 9.63 13.26
CA ALA A 165 -0.32 10.97 12.82
C ALA A 165 -0.01 11.01 11.30
N TRP A 166 0.69 9.99 10.79
CA TRP A 166 0.97 9.84 9.36
C TRP A 166 -0.27 9.50 8.54
N ALA A 167 -1.21 8.71 9.08
CA ALA A 167 -2.45 8.39 8.40
C ALA A 167 -3.33 9.64 8.20
N VAL A 168 -3.40 10.54 9.20
CA VAL A 168 -4.10 11.83 9.08
C VAL A 168 -3.48 12.66 7.96
N ARG A 169 -2.15 12.86 7.99
CA ARG A 169 -1.42 13.60 6.96
C ARG A 169 -1.60 13.01 5.55
N SER A 170 -1.57 11.68 5.44
CA SER A 170 -1.84 10.98 4.18
C SER A 170 -3.24 11.33 3.65
N LEU A 171 -4.26 11.25 4.51
CA LEU A 171 -5.65 11.52 4.14
C LEU A 171 -5.87 12.98 3.75
N GLU A 172 -5.21 13.92 4.42
CA GLU A 172 -5.27 15.36 4.12
C GLU A 172 -4.55 15.71 2.81
N SER A 173 -3.48 14.99 2.48
CA SER A 173 -2.66 15.25 1.28
C SER A 173 -3.30 14.78 -0.04
N ARG A 174 -4.26 13.85 0.03
CA ARG A 174 -4.87 13.25 -1.17
C ARG A 174 -5.54 14.29 -2.07
N GLN A 175 -5.35 14.14 -3.36
CA GLN A 175 -5.96 14.96 -4.40
C GLN A 175 -6.94 14.18 -5.28
N ARG A 176 -6.87 12.84 -5.27
CA ARG A 176 -7.72 11.95 -6.08
C ARG A 176 -8.87 11.34 -5.28
N PRO A 177 -10.11 11.87 -5.37
CA PRO A 177 -11.25 11.33 -4.63
C PRO A 177 -11.75 9.98 -5.16
N ASP A 178 -11.32 9.58 -6.36
CA ASP A 178 -11.65 8.29 -6.97
C ASP A 178 -10.74 7.15 -6.49
N GLN A 179 -9.54 7.47 -6.01
CA GLN A 179 -8.63 6.53 -5.34
C GLN A 179 -9.00 6.40 -3.86
N ALA A 180 -9.20 5.18 -3.38
CA ALA A 180 -9.38 4.95 -1.95
C ALA A 180 -8.04 4.97 -1.20
N VAL A 181 -8.07 5.36 0.07
CA VAL A 181 -6.90 5.34 0.95
C VAL A 181 -7.22 4.44 2.14
N PHE A 182 -6.45 3.36 2.28
CA PHE A 182 -6.61 2.39 3.36
C PHE A 182 -5.63 2.70 4.50
N GLY A 183 -6.16 2.75 5.72
CA GLY A 183 -5.38 2.84 6.95
C GLY A 183 -4.72 1.51 7.32
N ILE A 184 -3.64 1.58 8.10
CA ILE A 184 -2.93 0.41 8.62
C ILE A 184 -3.04 0.41 10.14
N ILE A 185 -3.72 -0.60 10.69
CA ILE A 185 -3.81 -0.79 12.13
C ILE A 185 -2.48 -1.32 12.64
N GLN A 186 -1.88 -0.61 13.60
CA GLN A 186 -0.64 -0.98 14.28
C GLN A 186 -0.90 -1.45 15.72
N GLY A 187 0.15 -1.58 16.54
CA GLY A 187 0.07 -2.06 17.93
C GLY A 187 0.73 -3.41 18.19
N GLY A 188 1.51 -3.94 17.24
CA GLY A 188 2.31 -5.16 17.44
C GLY A 188 1.46 -6.38 17.81
N ILE A 189 1.90 -7.13 18.82
CA ILE A 189 1.16 -8.28 19.39
C ILE A 189 0.24 -7.89 20.56
N ASP A 190 0.24 -6.62 20.97
CA ASP A 190 -0.54 -6.13 22.10
C ASP A 190 -1.99 -5.88 21.67
N ARG A 191 -2.92 -6.61 22.29
CA ARG A 191 -4.35 -6.52 21.98
C ARG A 191 -4.94 -5.14 22.32
N SER A 192 -4.48 -4.51 23.40
CA SER A 192 -4.98 -3.20 23.83
C SER A 192 -4.56 -2.10 22.85
N LEU A 193 -3.31 -2.13 22.38
CA LEU A 193 -2.82 -1.21 21.34
C LEU A 193 -3.55 -1.44 20.01
N ARG A 194 -3.76 -2.70 19.60
CA ARG A 194 -4.55 -3.04 18.39
C ARG A 194 -5.97 -2.48 18.45
N GLN A 195 -6.61 -2.55 19.62
CA GLN A 195 -7.95 -2.02 19.83
C GLN A 195 -7.95 -0.48 19.81
N ALA A 196 -6.94 0.16 20.42
CA ALA A 196 -6.79 1.62 20.37
C ALA A 196 -6.51 2.16 18.96
N SER A 197 -5.96 1.31 18.08
CA SER A 197 -5.61 1.67 16.69
C SER A 197 -6.75 1.49 15.67
N THR A 198 -7.94 1.06 16.08
CA THR A 198 -9.10 0.85 15.19
C THR A 198 -10.06 2.02 15.25
#